data_AF-A0A2V9H6Q0-F1
#
_entry.id   AF-A0A2V9H6Q0-F1
#
_cell.length_a   1.000
_cell.length_b   1.000
_cell.length_c   1.000
_cell.angle_alpha   90.00
_cell.angle_beta   90.00
_cell.angle_gamma   90.00
#
_symmetry.space_group_name_H-M   'P 1'
#
loop_
_entity.id
_entity.type
_entity.pdbx_description
1 polymer ?
#
loop_
_entity_poly.entity_id
_entity_poly.type
_entity_poly.pdbx_seq_one_letter_code
_entity_poly.pdbx_strand_id
1 'polypeptide(L)'
;MIRSGTLLLILASLLVRGNALAQIPERLSERVITSETATATCFDKTNQKQIGSMLVRSEQCVNTAKLFVKGPSDKGFRLVYLEEPSRYELFNNVKIVDWSPDNHHLLAELFVGQWGSDAGGNAPLLYDATDGVFASPNVVATALNIRFGHDCEFVVQTMGFAADGGVVFKIWPRFGEGKTAAEPGSCVNKEGLWLLKDGISPLADTYRVQRYGRFLAIR
;
A
#
# COMPACT_ATOMS: atom_id res chain seq x y z
N MET A 1 -13.99 -85.07 18.00
CA MET A 1 -13.70 -83.98 18.97
C MET A 1 -13.70 -82.68 18.17
N ILE A 2 -14.76 -81.85 18.22
CA ILE A 2 -15.00 -80.72 19.16
C ILE A 2 -13.87 -79.69 19.06
N ARG A 3 -14.03 -78.36 18.90
CA ARG A 3 -15.08 -77.35 18.60
C ARG A 3 -14.35 -75.99 18.52
N SER A 4 -15.09 -74.95 18.12
CA SER A 4 -14.90 -73.50 18.39
C SER A 4 -13.90 -72.76 17.50
N GLY A 5 -14.24 -71.65 16.83
CA GLY A 5 -15.32 -70.66 17.00
C GLY A 5 -14.69 -69.29 17.24
N THR A 6 -14.69 -68.37 16.27
CA THR A 6 -15.62 -67.22 16.10
C THR A 6 -15.01 -65.87 16.52
N LEU A 7 -14.87 -64.94 15.57
CA LEU A 7 -15.16 -63.48 15.61
C LEU A 7 -14.63 -62.90 14.27
N LEU A 8 -15.41 -62.48 13.26
CA LEU A 8 -16.48 -61.48 13.11
C LEU A 8 -16.06 -60.05 13.48
N LEU A 9 -15.87 -59.17 12.47
CA LEU A 9 -16.64 -57.93 12.32
C LEU A 9 -16.40 -57.21 10.98
N ILE A 10 -17.53 -56.84 10.39
CA ILE A 10 -17.80 -56.11 9.15
C ILE A 10 -17.91 -54.60 9.48
N LEU A 11 -17.55 -53.72 8.53
CA LEU A 11 -18.21 -52.44 8.14
C LEU A 11 -17.14 -51.52 7.49
N ALA A 12 -17.12 -51.25 6.18
CA ALA A 12 -18.09 -50.50 5.35
C ALA A 12 -18.27 -49.03 5.78
N SER A 13 -17.50 -48.12 5.17
CA SER A 13 -17.79 -46.69 5.13
C SER A 13 -17.43 -46.10 3.76
N LEU A 14 -18.46 -46.15 2.91
CA LEU A 14 -18.85 -45.24 1.84
C LEU A 14 -17.91 -44.08 1.48
N LEU A 15 -17.47 -44.14 0.22
CA LEU A 15 -17.06 -43.04 -0.64
C LEU A 15 -18.15 -41.96 -0.69
N VAL A 16 -17.94 -40.84 0.00
CA VAL A 16 -18.60 -39.57 -0.34
C VAL A 16 -17.62 -38.77 -1.18
N ARG A 17 -17.71 -38.91 -2.50
CA ARG A 17 -17.12 -37.96 -3.45
C ARG A 17 -17.94 -36.67 -3.38
N GLY A 18 -17.59 -35.80 -2.44
CA GLY A 18 -18.00 -34.41 -2.49
C GLY A 18 -17.25 -33.73 -3.63
N ASN A 19 -17.90 -33.55 -4.78
CA ASN A 19 -17.48 -32.56 -5.76
C ASN A 19 -17.61 -31.19 -5.07
N ALA A 20 -16.50 -30.71 -4.50
CA ALA A 20 -16.33 -29.32 -4.14
C ALA A 20 -16.37 -28.52 -5.45
N LEU A 21 -17.57 -28.11 -5.84
CA LEU A 21 -17.74 -26.96 -6.72
C LEU A 21 -16.98 -25.83 -6.03
N ALA A 22 -15.86 -25.43 -6.61
CA ALA A 22 -15.18 -24.20 -6.25
C ALA A 22 -16.23 -23.09 -6.31
N GLN A 23 -16.70 -22.65 -5.15
CA GLN A 23 -17.52 -21.45 -5.04
C GLN A 23 -16.65 -20.36 -5.64
N ILE A 24 -17.07 -19.86 -6.80
CA ILE A 24 -16.56 -18.60 -7.35
C ILE A 24 -16.74 -17.61 -6.20
N PRO A 25 -15.65 -17.00 -5.67
CA PRO A 25 -15.77 -16.06 -4.59
C PRO A 25 -16.78 -15.01 -5.03
N GLU A 26 -17.85 -14.89 -4.25
CA GLU A 26 -18.87 -13.86 -4.43
C GLU A 26 -18.11 -12.54 -4.55
N ARG A 27 -18.08 -12.00 -5.77
CA ARG A 27 -17.23 -10.85 -6.10
C ARG A 27 -17.72 -9.71 -5.23
N LEU A 28 -16.99 -9.40 -4.16
CA LEU A 28 -17.33 -8.33 -3.22
C LEU A 28 -17.75 -7.11 -4.04
N SER A 29 -18.98 -6.69 -3.79
CA SER A 29 -19.63 -5.59 -4.50
C SER A 29 -18.70 -4.38 -4.60
N GLU A 30 -18.72 -3.74 -5.76
CA GLU A 30 -17.80 -2.70 -6.20
C GLU A 30 -17.63 -1.60 -5.13
N ARG A 31 -16.46 -1.54 -4.49
CA ARG A 31 -16.08 -0.44 -3.58
C ARG A 31 -15.49 0.69 -4.42
N VAL A 32 -15.99 1.91 -4.21
CA VAL A 32 -15.51 3.10 -4.92
C VAL A 32 -14.58 3.87 -3.99
N ILE A 33 -13.38 4.18 -4.47
CA ILE A 33 -12.42 5.02 -3.76
C ILE A 33 -12.10 6.22 -4.63
N THR A 34 -12.05 7.37 -3.98
CA THR A 34 -11.47 8.58 -4.54
C THR A 34 -10.39 9.12 -3.62
N SER A 35 -9.30 9.60 -4.21
CA SER A 35 -8.27 10.34 -3.51
C SER A 35 -8.38 11.79 -3.94
N GLU A 36 -8.48 12.69 -2.98
CA GLU A 36 -8.41 14.12 -3.22
C GLU A 36 -7.11 14.62 -2.61
N THR A 37 -6.17 14.99 -3.46
CA THR A 37 -5.09 15.88 -3.03
C THR A 37 -5.61 17.28 -3.22
N ALA A 38 -5.98 17.96 -2.13
CA ALA A 38 -6.42 19.35 -2.22
C ALA A 38 -5.28 20.19 -2.81
N THR A 39 -5.61 21.05 -3.77
CA THR A 39 -4.64 21.99 -4.35
C THR A 39 -4.02 22.81 -3.23
N ALA A 40 -2.69 23.01 -3.28
CA ALA A 40 -1.94 23.80 -2.31
C ALA A 40 -2.67 25.11 -1.98
N THR A 41 -2.98 25.31 -0.70
CA THR A 41 -3.60 26.55 -0.23
C THR A 41 -2.51 27.45 0.32
N CYS A 42 -2.33 28.62 -0.28
CA CYS A 42 -1.29 29.57 0.09
C CYS A 42 -1.88 30.74 0.89
N PHE A 43 -1.27 31.07 2.03
CA PHE A 43 -1.74 32.14 2.93
C PHE A 43 -0.73 33.28 3.07
N ASP A 44 -1.18 34.53 3.04
CA ASP A 44 -0.33 35.68 3.39
C ASP A 44 -0.17 35.75 4.91
N LYS A 45 1.05 35.56 5.43
CA LYS A 45 1.34 35.67 6.87
C LYS A 45 0.98 37.03 7.46
N THR A 46 1.02 38.08 6.67
CA THR A 46 0.78 39.47 7.12
C THR A 46 -0.71 39.71 7.37
N ASN A 47 -1.55 39.12 6.52
CA ASN A 47 -2.97 39.46 6.46
C ASN A 47 -3.89 38.26 6.72
N GLN A 48 -3.33 37.08 6.98
CA GLN A 48 -4.03 35.78 7.07
C GLN A 48 -5.00 35.53 5.91
N LYS A 49 -4.73 36.13 4.74
CA LYS A 49 -5.61 36.06 3.58
C LYS A 49 -5.10 34.98 2.63
N GLN A 50 -6.00 34.13 2.15
CA GLN A 50 -5.68 33.18 1.09
C GLN A 50 -5.25 33.95 -0.17
N ILE A 51 -4.02 33.73 -0.63
CA ILE A 51 -3.44 34.44 -1.79
C ILE A 51 -3.83 33.76 -3.10
N GLY A 52 -4.16 32.47 -3.05
CA GLY A 52 -4.61 31.69 -4.19
C GLY A 52 -4.41 30.19 -3.98
N SER A 53 -4.78 29.43 -4.99
CA SER A 53 -4.40 28.02 -5.15
C SER A 53 -3.55 27.92 -6.40
N MET A 54 -2.43 27.19 -6.32
CA MET A 54 -1.50 26.92 -7.41
C MET A 54 -0.59 28.10 -7.84
N LEU A 55 0.73 27.87 -7.80
CA LEU A 55 1.82 28.64 -8.44
C LEU A 55 2.52 29.78 -7.68
N VAL A 56 2.27 30.01 -6.38
CA VAL A 56 3.11 30.96 -5.62
C VAL A 56 4.28 30.21 -4.98
N ARG A 57 5.52 30.56 -5.34
CA ARG A 57 6.75 30.16 -4.63
C ARG A 57 6.80 30.83 -3.26
N SER A 58 5.92 30.43 -2.35
CA SER A 58 5.87 30.95 -0.99
C SER A 58 5.97 29.78 -0.02
N GLU A 59 6.79 29.91 1.02
CA GLU A 59 6.85 29.02 2.19
C GLU A 59 5.52 28.96 2.99
N GLN A 60 4.48 29.60 2.46
CA GLN A 60 3.16 29.72 3.06
C GLN A 60 2.11 28.86 2.35
N CYS A 61 2.53 28.04 1.39
CA CYS A 61 1.67 27.06 0.71
C CYS A 61 1.74 25.74 1.45
N VAL A 62 0.58 25.24 1.87
CA VAL A 62 0.46 23.93 2.52
C VAL A 62 -0.51 23.04 1.77
N ASN A 63 -0.20 21.75 1.76
CA ASN A 63 -1.08 20.71 1.20
C ASN A 63 -1.70 19.87 2.31
N THR A 64 -2.87 19.33 2.00
CA THR A 64 -3.52 18.31 2.81
C THR A 64 -3.92 17.17 1.89
N ALA A 65 -3.46 15.96 2.22
CA ALA A 65 -3.80 14.77 1.47
C ALA A 65 -4.98 14.08 2.16
N LYS A 66 -6.04 13.78 1.42
CA LYS A 66 -7.23 13.12 1.95
C LYS A 66 -7.55 11.88 1.13
N LEU A 67 -7.89 10.80 1.83
CA LEU A 67 -8.41 9.60 1.19
C LEU A 67 -9.83 9.33 1.65
N PHE A 68 -10.71 9.09 0.70
CA PHE A 68 -12.11 8.81 0.95
C PHE A 68 -12.50 7.45 0.37
N VAL A 69 -13.25 6.67 1.15
CA VAL A 69 -13.75 5.36 0.73
C VAL A 69 -15.28 5.38 0.77
N LYS A 70 -15.91 4.70 -0.18
CA LYS A 70 -17.33 4.38 -0.15
C LYS A 70 -17.50 2.87 -0.32
N GLY A 71 -17.95 2.23 0.76
CA GLY A 71 -18.35 0.84 0.74
C GLY A 71 -19.66 0.63 -0.02
N PRO A 72 -20.03 -0.63 -0.29
CA PRO A 72 -21.16 -0.95 -1.17
C PRO A 72 -22.51 -0.56 -0.57
N SER A 73 -22.62 -0.65 0.76
CA SER A 73 -23.81 -0.25 1.51
C SER A 73 -23.74 1.17 2.05
N ASP A 74 -22.64 1.89 1.79
CA ASP A 74 -22.43 3.23 2.33
C ASP A 74 -23.26 4.26 1.55
N LYS A 75 -23.97 5.13 2.27
CA LYS A 75 -24.76 6.21 1.66
C LYS A 75 -23.89 7.31 1.03
N GLY A 76 -22.62 7.41 1.42
CA GLY A 76 -21.69 8.44 0.96
C GLY A 76 -20.24 8.06 1.20
N PHE A 77 -19.33 8.91 0.73
CA PHE A 77 -17.90 8.77 1.01
C PHE A 77 -17.58 9.14 2.46
N ARG A 78 -16.67 8.40 3.07
CA ARG A 78 -16.11 8.69 4.40
C ARG A 78 -14.62 8.95 4.31
N LEU A 79 -14.14 9.93 5.07
CA LEU A 79 -12.71 10.21 5.23
C LEU A 79 -12.08 9.05 5.99
N VAL A 80 -11.08 8.41 5.39
CA VAL A 80 -10.34 7.29 6.02
C VAL A 80 -8.89 7.65 6.31
N TYR A 81 -8.36 8.67 5.64
CA TYR A 81 -7.00 9.16 5.84
C TYR A 81 -6.93 10.67 5.69
N LEU A 82 -6.17 11.33 6.56
CA LEU A 82 -5.90 12.76 6.52
C LEU A 82 -4.42 12.98 6.87
N GLU A 83 -3.64 13.46 5.91
CA GLU A 83 -2.31 14.03 6.17
C GLU A 83 -2.43 15.54 6.25
N GLU A 84 -2.23 16.10 7.44
CA GLU A 84 -2.10 17.53 7.61
C GLU A 84 -0.64 17.96 7.40
N PRO A 85 -0.40 19.17 6.88
CA PRO A 85 0.95 19.69 6.73
C PRO A 85 1.62 19.85 8.11
N SER A 86 2.89 19.48 8.21
CA SER A 86 3.68 19.70 9.42
C SER A 86 4.50 20.99 9.31
N ARG A 87 5.12 21.45 10.41
CA ARG A 87 6.03 22.61 10.36
C ARG A 87 7.19 22.39 9.37
N TYR A 88 7.56 21.13 9.13
CA TYR A 88 8.72 20.76 8.31
C TYR A 88 8.34 20.11 6.99
N GLU A 89 7.15 19.53 6.86
CA GLU A 89 6.63 18.86 5.67
C GLU A 89 5.38 19.60 5.20
N LEU A 90 5.61 20.68 4.47
CA LEU A 90 4.55 21.56 3.99
C LEU A 90 3.82 20.97 2.78
N PHE A 91 4.42 20.00 2.11
CA PHE A 91 3.86 19.35 0.93
C PHE A 91 3.58 17.88 1.22
N ASN A 92 2.35 17.45 0.94
CA ASN A 92 1.97 16.05 0.94
C ASN A 92 1.07 15.73 -0.25
N ASN A 93 1.05 14.46 -0.63
CA ASN A 93 0.07 13.90 -1.55
C ASN A 93 -0.24 12.45 -1.16
N VAL A 94 -1.41 11.95 -1.57
CA VAL A 94 -1.73 10.54 -1.45
C VAL A 94 -2.15 10.01 -2.80
N LYS A 95 -1.53 8.90 -3.21
CA LYS A 95 -1.81 8.21 -4.47
C LYS A 95 -2.32 6.82 -4.18
N ILE A 96 -3.46 6.47 -4.76
CA ILE A 96 -3.94 5.09 -4.70
C ILE A 96 -3.07 4.22 -5.61
N VAL A 97 -2.62 3.08 -5.09
CA VAL A 97 -1.75 2.14 -5.81
C VAL A 97 -2.55 0.95 -6.32
N ASP A 98 -3.22 0.20 -5.45
CA ASP A 98 -3.94 -1.02 -5.82
C ASP A 98 -4.93 -1.47 -4.74
N TRP A 99 -5.80 -2.41 -5.09
CA TRP A 99 -6.55 -3.23 -4.14
C TRP A 99 -5.91 -4.61 -4.03
N SER A 100 -6.02 -5.25 -2.88
CA SER A 100 -5.58 -6.64 -2.71
C SER A 100 -6.48 -7.60 -3.50
N PRO A 101 -5.97 -8.80 -3.88
CA PRO A 101 -6.75 -9.79 -4.63
C PRO A 101 -8.08 -10.19 -3.97
N ASP A 102 -8.13 -10.15 -2.64
CA ASP A 102 -9.30 -10.47 -1.82
C ASP A 102 -10.24 -9.27 -1.58
N ASN A 103 -9.90 -8.08 -2.08
CA ASN A 103 -10.60 -6.80 -1.87
C ASN A 103 -10.75 -6.38 -0.39
N HIS A 104 -9.92 -6.91 0.51
CA HIS A 104 -9.91 -6.49 1.92
C HIS A 104 -8.97 -5.33 2.20
N HIS A 105 -7.91 -5.15 1.40
CA HIS A 105 -6.89 -4.16 1.65
C HIS A 105 -6.72 -3.20 0.48
N LEU A 106 -6.68 -1.91 0.79
CA LEU A 106 -6.29 -0.88 -0.16
C LEU A 106 -4.84 -0.47 0.12
N LEU A 107 -4.05 -0.44 -0.93
CA LEU A 107 -2.70 0.09 -0.91
C LEU A 107 -2.67 1.48 -1.51
N ALA A 108 -2.15 2.44 -0.76
CA ALA A 108 -1.86 3.79 -1.19
C ALA A 108 -0.40 4.14 -0.90
N GLU A 109 0.07 5.23 -1.48
CA GLU A 109 1.40 5.79 -1.28
C GLU A 109 1.24 7.25 -0.86
N LEU A 110 1.74 7.56 0.32
CA LEU A 110 1.86 8.92 0.83
C LEU A 110 3.21 9.48 0.40
N PHE A 111 3.23 10.65 -0.20
CA PHE A 111 4.43 11.46 -0.28
C PHE A 111 4.36 12.58 0.75
N VAL A 112 5.45 12.80 1.47
CA VAL A 112 5.67 14.00 2.29
C VAL A 112 7.00 14.64 1.89
N GLY A 113 7.06 15.97 1.89
CA GLY A 113 8.26 16.69 1.54
C GLY A 113 8.19 18.17 1.84
N GLN A 114 9.30 18.86 1.60
CA GLN A 114 9.36 20.31 1.76
C GLN A 114 9.04 21.01 0.45
N TRP A 115 8.29 22.11 0.54
CA TRP A 115 7.99 22.91 -0.64
C TRP A 115 9.26 23.50 -1.24
N GLY A 116 9.47 23.31 -2.54
CA GLY A 116 10.65 23.82 -3.25
C GLY A 116 11.96 23.07 -2.95
N SER A 117 11.87 21.90 -2.30
CA SER A 117 12.99 21.00 -2.07
C SER A 117 12.74 19.65 -2.76
N ASP A 118 13.82 18.95 -3.05
CA ASP A 118 13.84 17.52 -3.38
C ASP A 118 13.83 16.63 -2.12
N ALA A 119 13.93 17.22 -0.93
CA ALA A 119 13.79 16.53 0.34
C ALA A 119 12.34 16.07 0.56
N GLY A 120 12.17 14.76 0.62
CA GLY A 120 10.91 14.11 0.88
C GLY A 120 11.04 12.59 0.81
N GLY A 121 9.92 11.91 1.03
CA GLY A 121 9.87 10.46 1.03
C GLY A 121 8.50 9.94 0.66
N ASN A 122 8.49 8.75 0.04
CA ASN A 122 7.27 7.97 -0.16
C ASN A 122 7.14 6.96 0.98
N ALA A 123 5.94 6.85 1.55
CA ALA A 123 5.58 5.87 2.55
C ALA A 123 4.34 5.08 2.09
N PRO A 124 4.37 3.75 2.08
CA PRO A 124 3.20 2.95 1.78
C PRO A 124 2.18 3.04 2.92
N LEU A 125 0.92 3.20 2.54
CA LEU A 125 -0.23 3.16 3.42
C LEU A 125 -1.07 1.93 3.10
N LEU A 126 -1.32 1.09 4.10
CA LEU A 126 -2.14 -0.11 3.95
C LEU A 126 -3.42 0.06 4.76
N TYR A 127 -4.55 0.13 4.07
CA TYR A 127 -5.87 0.28 4.66
C TYR A 127 -6.60 -1.05 4.73
N ASP A 128 -7.05 -1.44 5.91
CA ASP A 128 -7.94 -2.57 6.11
C ASP A 128 -9.40 -2.10 5.98
N ALA A 129 -10.11 -2.66 5.01
CA ALA A 129 -11.45 -2.27 4.66
C ALA A 129 -12.54 -3.02 5.47
N THR A 130 -12.14 -3.99 6.29
CA THR A 130 -12.96 -4.67 7.30
C THR A 130 -13.08 -3.78 8.53
N ASP A 131 -11.94 -3.38 9.08
CA ASP A 131 -11.86 -2.59 10.32
C ASP A 131 -11.94 -1.09 10.06
N GLY A 132 -11.69 -0.68 8.81
CA GLY A 132 -11.75 0.71 8.39
C GLY A 132 -10.58 1.55 8.87
N VAL A 133 -9.41 0.94 9.13
CA VAL A 133 -8.22 1.57 9.70
C VAL A 133 -7.00 1.37 8.82
N PHE A 134 -6.01 2.26 8.93
CA PHE A 134 -4.70 2.06 8.34
C PHE A 134 -3.78 1.30 9.27
N ALA A 135 -3.01 0.37 8.72
CA ALA A 135 -1.83 -0.16 9.39
C ALA A 135 -0.87 0.99 9.73
N SER A 136 -0.17 0.87 10.85
CA SER A 136 0.82 1.86 11.25
C SER A 136 1.87 2.04 10.15
N PRO A 137 2.16 3.28 9.70
CA PRO A 137 3.18 3.55 8.68
C PRO A 137 4.55 2.98 9.05
N ASN A 138 4.83 2.85 10.35
CA ASN A 138 6.09 2.32 10.85
C ASN A 138 6.26 0.82 10.61
N VAL A 139 5.21 0.05 10.30
CA VAL A 139 5.33 -1.40 10.05
C VAL A 139 6.23 -1.66 8.85
N VAL A 140 6.00 -0.95 7.75
CA VAL A 140 6.80 -1.14 6.54
C VAL A 140 8.22 -0.61 6.72
N ALA A 141 8.37 0.58 7.31
CA ALA A 141 9.69 1.13 7.62
C ALA A 141 10.50 0.19 8.53
N THR A 142 9.86 -0.41 9.53
CA THR A 142 10.50 -1.39 10.42
C THR A 142 10.93 -2.64 9.66
N ALA A 143 10.08 -3.18 8.79
CA ALA A 143 10.40 -4.37 7.99
C ALA A 143 11.58 -4.11 7.04
N LEU A 144 11.64 -2.92 6.42
CA LEU A 144 12.76 -2.50 5.58
C LEU A 144 14.05 -2.32 6.39
N ASN A 145 13.98 -1.68 7.57
CA ASN A 145 15.12 -1.50 8.46
C ASN A 145 15.69 -2.84 8.96
N ILE A 146 14.82 -3.81 9.29
CA ILE A 146 15.26 -5.17 9.66
C ILE A 146 16.02 -5.83 8.49
N ARG A 147 15.59 -5.58 7.26
CA ARG A 147 16.19 -6.20 6.07
C ARG A 147 17.50 -5.54 5.62
N PHE A 148 17.54 -4.21 5.59
CA PHE A 148 18.61 -3.44 4.98
C PHE A 148 19.53 -2.76 5.99
N GLY A 149 19.13 -2.70 7.27
CA GLY A 149 19.81 -1.94 8.31
C GLY A 149 19.26 -0.51 8.43
N HIS A 150 19.42 0.08 9.61
CA HIS A 150 18.92 1.42 9.92
C HIS A 150 19.67 2.55 9.20
N ASP A 151 20.95 2.32 8.89
CA ASP A 151 21.81 3.32 8.23
C ASP A 151 21.82 3.17 6.70
N CYS A 152 20.93 2.34 6.14
CA CYS A 152 20.86 2.10 4.71
C CYS A 152 19.98 3.12 4.00
N GLU A 153 20.55 3.81 3.02
CA GLU A 153 19.82 4.67 2.11
C GLU A 153 19.39 3.92 0.84
N PHE A 154 18.12 4.05 0.47
CA PHE A 154 17.58 3.50 -0.76
C PHE A 154 16.36 4.29 -1.18
N VAL A 155 15.94 4.09 -2.42
CA VAL A 155 14.65 4.60 -2.90
C VAL A 155 13.67 3.44 -2.96
N VAL A 156 12.46 3.66 -2.45
CA VAL A 156 11.36 2.70 -2.47
C VAL A 156 10.19 3.28 -3.24
N GLN A 157 9.57 2.44 -4.07
CA GLN A 157 8.30 2.71 -4.73
C GLN A 157 7.33 1.57 -4.47
N THR A 158 6.11 1.93 -4.12
CA THR A 158 5.02 0.99 -3.85
C THR A 158 4.41 0.54 -5.17
N MET A 159 4.50 -0.76 -5.47
CA MET A 159 4.12 -1.28 -6.79
C MET A 159 2.70 -1.84 -6.84
N GLY A 160 2.21 -2.48 -5.79
CA GLY A 160 0.90 -3.16 -5.78
C GLY A 160 0.91 -4.38 -4.88
N PHE A 161 0.01 -5.32 -5.15
CA PHE A 161 -0.04 -6.59 -4.42
C PHE A 161 0.52 -7.77 -5.23
N ALA A 162 0.96 -8.80 -4.52
CA ALA A 162 1.14 -10.14 -5.04
C ALA A 162 -0.16 -10.94 -4.94
N ALA A 163 -0.25 -12.04 -5.71
CA ALA A 163 -1.45 -12.88 -5.77
C ALA A 163 -1.86 -13.49 -4.43
N ASP A 164 -0.92 -13.58 -3.50
CA ASP A 164 -1.08 -14.14 -2.17
C ASP A 164 -1.30 -13.07 -1.08
N GLY A 165 -1.56 -11.82 -1.48
CA GLY A 165 -1.86 -10.68 -0.62
C GLY A 165 -0.65 -9.90 -0.10
N GLY A 166 0.59 -10.32 -0.38
CA GLY A 166 1.78 -9.55 0.03
C GLY A 166 1.94 -8.24 -0.75
N VAL A 167 2.59 -7.25 -0.15
CA VAL A 167 2.85 -5.94 -0.80
C VAL A 167 4.15 -6.02 -1.61
N VAL A 168 4.12 -5.56 -2.85
CA VAL A 168 5.30 -5.53 -3.71
C VAL A 168 5.89 -4.12 -3.76
N PHE A 169 7.19 -4.04 -3.50
CA PHE A 169 7.99 -2.83 -3.62
C PHE A 169 8.97 -2.96 -4.79
N LYS A 170 9.29 -1.82 -5.37
CA LYS A 170 10.48 -1.64 -6.21
C LYS A 170 11.49 -0.85 -5.40
N ILE A 171 12.69 -1.39 -5.23
CA ILE A 171 13.75 -0.78 -4.41
C ILE A 171 15.00 -0.66 -5.26
N TRP A 172 15.68 0.48 -5.22
CA TRP A 172 16.91 0.73 -5.97
C TRP A 172 17.88 1.63 -5.21
N PRO A 173 19.16 1.71 -5.66
CA PRO A 173 20.17 2.53 -5.00
C PRO A 173 19.75 4.00 -4.95
N ARG A 174 20.14 4.71 -3.89
CA ARG A 174 20.02 6.15 -3.82
C ARG A 174 21.17 6.80 -4.60
N PHE A 175 20.83 7.71 -5.51
CA PHE A 175 21.79 8.48 -6.29
C PHE A 175 21.65 9.95 -5.91
N GLY A 176 22.79 10.64 -5.77
CA GLY A 176 22.78 12.09 -5.62
C GLY A 176 22.40 12.80 -6.93
N GLU A 177 21.92 14.03 -6.83
CA GLU A 177 21.50 14.80 -8.00
C GLU A 177 22.61 14.90 -9.06
N GLY A 178 22.29 14.52 -10.30
CA GLY A 178 23.23 14.53 -11.42
C GLY A 178 24.35 13.48 -11.36
N LYS A 179 24.33 12.55 -10.40
CA LYS A 179 25.36 11.52 -10.24
C LYS A 179 24.93 10.18 -10.86
N THR A 180 25.91 9.45 -11.38
CA THR A 180 25.74 8.09 -11.90
C THR A 180 26.16 7.01 -10.90
N ALA A 181 26.93 7.37 -9.88
CA ALA A 181 27.31 6.49 -8.78
C ALA A 181 26.34 6.65 -7.61
N ALA A 182 26.01 5.53 -6.96
CA ALA A 182 25.19 5.54 -5.76
C ALA A 182 25.88 6.32 -4.63
N GLU A 183 25.09 6.89 -3.73
CA GLU A 183 25.59 7.59 -2.56
C GLU A 183 26.29 6.61 -1.60
N PRO A 184 27.33 7.04 -0.85
CA PRO A 184 28.05 6.14 0.07
C PRO A 184 27.17 5.45 1.11
N GLY A 185 26.03 6.06 1.49
CA GLY A 185 25.06 5.47 2.41
C GLY A 185 24.14 4.42 1.77
N SER A 186 24.20 4.22 0.44
CA SER A 186 23.30 3.30 -0.23
C SER A 186 23.77 1.85 -0.13
N CYS A 187 22.98 1.00 0.54
CA CYS A 187 23.30 -0.43 0.68
C CYS A 187 22.66 -1.31 -0.40
N VAL A 188 21.76 -0.75 -1.21
CA VAL A 188 21.15 -1.46 -2.34
C VAL A 188 22.03 -1.24 -3.56
N ASN A 189 22.57 -2.32 -4.14
CA ASN A 189 23.51 -2.22 -5.26
C ASN A 189 22.82 -2.25 -6.64
N LYS A 190 21.61 -2.81 -6.72
CA LYS A 190 20.85 -2.98 -7.96
C LYS A 190 19.37 -2.79 -7.68
N GLU A 191 18.68 -2.20 -8.64
CA GLU A 191 17.22 -2.21 -8.68
C GLU A 191 16.66 -3.65 -8.61
N GLY A 192 15.62 -3.85 -7.81
CA GLY A 192 14.91 -5.12 -7.70
C GLY A 192 13.48 -4.98 -7.17
N LEU A 193 12.69 -6.02 -7.38
CA LEU A 193 11.36 -6.16 -6.77
C LEU A 193 11.47 -6.94 -5.47
N TRP A 194 10.68 -6.54 -4.48
CA TRP A 194 10.69 -7.11 -3.13
C TRP A 194 9.27 -7.32 -2.64
N LEU A 195 9.04 -8.42 -1.93
CA LEU A 195 7.76 -8.79 -1.34
C LEU A 195 7.80 -8.57 0.17
N LEU A 196 6.79 -7.90 0.71
CA LEU A 196 6.47 -7.83 2.12
C LEU A 196 5.25 -8.70 2.42
N LYS A 197 5.47 -9.77 3.19
CA LYS A 197 4.39 -10.62 3.73
C LYS A 197 4.72 -11.05 5.16
N ASP A 198 5.73 -11.90 5.30
CA ASP A 198 6.28 -12.37 6.58
C ASP A 198 7.69 -11.79 6.84
N GLY A 199 7.95 -10.61 6.26
CA GLY A 199 9.27 -10.01 6.12
C GLY A 199 9.54 -9.57 4.68
N ILE A 200 10.68 -8.92 4.46
CA ILE A 200 11.11 -8.44 3.14
C ILE A 200 11.97 -9.50 2.44
N SER A 201 11.52 -9.96 1.27
CA SER A 201 12.24 -10.95 0.45
C SER A 201 12.30 -10.52 -1.02
N PRO A 202 13.38 -10.84 -1.76
CA PRO A 202 13.50 -10.46 -3.16
C PRO A 202 12.56 -11.32 -4.03
N LEU A 203 11.99 -10.72 -5.06
CA LEU A 203 11.24 -11.40 -6.12
C LEU A 203 12.16 -11.63 -7.33
N ALA A 204 11.80 -12.61 -8.18
CA ALA A 204 12.53 -12.86 -9.42
C ALA A 204 12.42 -11.68 -10.39
N ASP A 205 13.48 -11.40 -11.17
CA ASP A 205 13.49 -10.34 -12.21
C ASP A 205 12.40 -10.55 -13.30
N THR A 206 11.90 -11.78 -13.44
CA THR A 206 10.80 -12.14 -14.33
C THR A 206 9.41 -11.87 -13.76
N TYR A 207 9.32 -11.56 -12.46
CA TYR A 207 8.04 -11.28 -11.81
C TYR A 207 7.36 -10.06 -12.43
N ARG A 208 6.03 -10.11 -12.48
CA ARG A 208 5.18 -9.03 -12.99
C ARG A 208 4.13 -8.72 -11.96
N VAL A 209 4.15 -7.47 -11.48
CA VAL A 209 3.14 -6.97 -10.55
C VAL A 209 1.81 -6.89 -11.27
N GLN A 210 0.82 -7.61 -10.75
CA GLN A 210 -0.55 -7.55 -11.26
C GLN A 210 -1.27 -6.36 -10.63
N ARG A 211 -2.28 -5.84 -11.33
CA ARG A 211 -3.21 -4.83 -10.79
C ARG A 211 -4.55 -5.49 -10.57
N TYR A 212 -5.01 -5.53 -9.33
CA TYR A 212 -6.30 -6.15 -8.99
C TYR A 212 -7.41 -5.10 -8.91
N GLY A 213 -7.07 -3.90 -8.46
CA GLY A 213 -7.98 -2.75 -8.44
C GLY A 213 -8.36 -2.29 -9.85
N ARG A 214 -9.64 -1.93 -10.02
CA ARG A 214 -10.13 -1.20 -11.19
C ARG A 214 -10.42 0.24 -10.77
N PHE A 215 -9.63 1.18 -11.29
CA PHE A 215 -9.89 2.59 -11.08
C PHE A 215 -10.82 3.08 -12.19
N LEU A 216 -12.00 3.57 -11.79
CA LEU A 216 -12.88 4.27 -12.71
C LEU A 216 -12.21 5.60 -13.04
N ALA A 217 -11.82 5.78 -14.30
CA ALA A 217 -11.42 7.09 -14.79
C ALA A 217 -12.65 7.98 -14.80
N ILE A 218 -12.78 8.84 -13.79
CA ILE A 218 -13.79 9.90 -13.81
C ILE A 218 -13.29 10.91 -14.85
N ARG A 219 -14.00 11.01 -15.98
CA ARG A 219 -13.79 12.01 -17.02
C ARG A 219 -14.55 13.29 -16.70
#